data_AF-A0A453JZ63-F1
#
_entry.id   AF-A0A453JZ63-F1
#
_cell.length_a   1.000
_cell.length_b   1.000
_cell.length_c   1.000
_cell.angle_alpha   90.00
_cell.angle_beta   90.00
_cell.angle_gamma   90.00
#
_symmetry.space_group_name_H-M   'P 1'
#
loop_
_entity.id
_entity.type
_entity.pdbx_description
1 polymer ?
#
loop_
_entity_poly.entity_id
_entity_poly.type
_entity_poly.pdbx_seq_one_letter_code
_entity_poly.pdbx_strand_id
1 'polypeptide(L)' 'MAAAAEEEGRAPTKYVLITGGVVSGLGKGVTASSVGVVLKSCGLRVTCIKIGP' A
#
# COMPACT_ATOMS: atom_id res chain seq x y z
N MET A 1 0.36 -17.19 -11.48
CA MET A 1 1.75 -17.41 -11.07
C MET A 1 2.64 -16.94 -12.20
N ALA A 2 3.00 -15.66 -12.22
CA ALA A 2 3.95 -15.11 -13.20
C ALA A 2 4.57 -13.82 -12.67
N ALA A 3 5.80 -13.59 -13.11
CA ALA A 3 6.69 -12.46 -12.86
C ALA A 3 7.60 -12.57 -11.61
N ALA A 4 8.51 -13.55 -11.67
CA ALA A 4 9.91 -13.26 -11.36
C ALA A 4 10.38 -12.16 -12.34
N ALA A 5 10.89 -11.06 -11.82
CA ALA A 5 11.45 -9.98 -12.62
C ALA A 5 12.74 -9.51 -11.93
N GLU A 6 13.87 -9.84 -12.58
CA GLU A 6 15.12 -9.08 -12.72
C GLU A 6 15.53 -8.17 -11.54
N GLU A 7 16.66 -8.50 -10.92
CA GLU A 7 17.18 -7.90 -9.69
C GLU A 7 18.43 -7.01 -9.92
N GLU A 8 18.45 -6.19 -10.98
CA GLU A 8 19.39 -5.06 -11.05
C GLU A 8 18.63 -3.76 -11.36
N GLY A 9 18.80 -2.75 -10.51
CA GLY A 9 18.22 -1.41 -10.69
C GLY A 9 16.85 -1.16 -10.04
N ARG A 10 16.37 -2.03 -9.14
CA ARG A 10 15.09 -1.79 -8.45
C ARG A 10 15.24 -0.69 -7.40
N ALA A 11 14.64 0.47 -7.66
CA ALA A 11 14.50 1.53 -6.68
C ALA A 11 13.95 0.98 -5.35
N PRO A 12 14.42 1.48 -4.20
CA PRO A 12 14.03 0.96 -2.90
C PRO A 12 12.52 0.98 -2.72
N THR A 13 11.99 -0.07 -2.09
CA THR A 13 10.55 -0.18 -1.82
C THR A 13 10.11 0.96 -0.92
N LYS A 14 9.08 1.70 -1.34
CA LYS A 14 8.52 2.81 -0.56
C LYS A 14 7.40 2.32 0.34
N TYR A 15 7.38 2.83 1.57
CA TYR A 15 6.37 2.51 2.57
C TYR A 15 5.50 3.73 2.86
N VAL A 16 4.19 3.52 2.89
CA VAL A 16 3.20 4.53 3.28
C VAL A 16 2.49 4.02 4.52
N LEU A 17 2.73 4.66 5.67
CA LEU A 17 2.02 4.34 6.91
C LEU A 17 0.75 5.16 7.01
N ILE A 18 -0.38 4.48 7.17
CA ILE A 18 -1.68 5.11 7.41
C ILE A 18 -2.02 4.91 8.88
N THR A 19 -1.84 5.99 9.65
CA THR A 19 -2.23 6.06 11.05
C THR A 19 -3.55 6.83 11.17
N GLY A 20 -4.11 6.93 12.38
CA GLY A 20 -5.24 7.85 12.59
C GLY A 20 -5.64 7.91 14.04
N GLY A 21 -5.83 9.14 14.53
CA GLY A 21 -6.18 9.46 15.91
C GLY A 21 -7.63 9.91 16.09
N VAL A 22 -7.91 10.45 17.27
CA VAL A 22 -9.23 10.94 17.74
C VAL A 22 -10.24 9.80 17.97
N VAL A 23 -10.71 9.12 16.93
CA VAL A 23 -11.75 8.07 17.03
C VAL A 23 -11.42 6.87 16.12
N SER A 24 -11.70 5.66 16.60
CA SER A 24 -11.66 4.43 15.80
C SER A 24 -12.90 4.32 14.91
N GLY A 25 -12.74 3.86 13.67
CA GLY A 25 -13.86 3.68 12.73
C GLY A 25 -13.98 4.74 11.63
N LEU A 26 -13.10 5.76 11.62
CA LEU A 26 -13.09 6.84 10.62
C LEU A 26 -12.73 6.41 9.17
N GLY A 27 -12.61 5.11 8.91
CA GLY A 27 -12.37 4.62 7.56
C GLY A 27 -10.90 4.48 7.15
N LYS A 28 -9.94 4.40 8.08
CA LYS A 28 -8.51 4.15 7.78
C LYS A 28 -8.28 3.02 6.76
N GLY A 29 -9.02 1.91 6.90
CA GLY A 29 -8.94 0.78 5.97
C GLY A 29 -9.51 1.08 4.58
N VAL A 30 -10.59 1.87 4.51
CA VAL A 30 -11.16 2.35 3.24
C VAL A 30 -10.18 3.28 2.56
N THR A 31 -9.63 4.26 3.28
CA THR A 31 -8.59 5.17 2.78
C THR A 31 -7.37 4.41 2.26
N ALA A 32 -6.87 3.43 3.01
CA ALA A 32 -5.76 2.58 2.58
C ALA A 32 -6.06 1.82 1.29
N SER A 33 -7.29 1.31 1.16
CA SER A 33 -7.73 0.57 -0.02
C SER A 33 -7.85 1.50 -1.24
N SER A 34 -8.45 2.67 -1.08
CA SER A 34 -8.57 3.68 -2.14
C SER A 34 -7.21 4.14 -2.65
N VAL A 35 -6.25 4.43 -1.75
CA VAL A 35 -4.88 4.78 -2.13
C VAL A 35 -4.20 3.63 -2.89
N GLY A 36 -4.38 2.39 -2.43
CA GLY A 36 -3.85 1.21 -3.12
C GLY A 36 -4.39 1.04 -4.54
N VAL A 37 -5.67 1.31 -4.77
CA VAL A 37 -6.29 1.28 -6.11
C VAL A 37 -5.68 2.36 -7.00
N VAL A 38 -5.57 3.61 -6.54
CA VAL A 38 -4.98 4.70 -7.32
C VAL A 38 -3.54 4.37 -7.71
N LEU A 39 -2.72 3.91 -6.77
CA LEU A 39 -1.33 3.55 -7.03
C LEU A 39 -1.21 2.37 -8.02
N LYS A 40 -2.10 1.37 -7.93
CA LYS A 40 -2.17 0.30 -8.94
C LYS A 40 -2.55 0.83 -10.32
N SER A 41 -3.49 1.77 -10.41
CA SER A 41 -3.87 2.43 -11.66
C SER A 41 -2.72 3.25 -12.26
N CYS A 42 -1.79 3.74 -11.44
CA CYS A 42 -0.54 4.36 -11.89
C CYS A 42 0.53 3.34 -12.35
N GLY A 43 0.20 2.05 -12.44
CA GLY A 43 1.13 0.99 -12.86
C GLY A 43 2.14 0.58 -11.79
N LEU A 44 1.96 1.02 -10.54
CA LEU A 44 2.86 0.66 -9.45
C LEU A 44 2.49 -0.71 -8.88
N ARG A 45 3.51 -1.49 -8.50
CA ARG A 45 3.31 -2.71 -7.70
C ARG A 45 3.11 -2.32 -6.25
N VAL A 46 1.89 -2.50 -5.76
CA VAL A 46 1.48 -2.08 -4.41
C VAL A 46 0.96 -3.28 -3.63
N THR A 47 1.33 -3.35 -2.35
CA THR A 47 0.76 -4.28 -1.38
C THR A 47 0.32 -3.52 -0.15
N CYS A 48 -0.72 -4.02 0.52
CA CYS A 48 -1.27 -3.42 1.74
C CYS A 48 -1.09 -4.40 2.89
N ILE A 49 -0.56 -3.92 4.01
CA ILE A 49 -0.44 -4.69 5.25
C ILE A 49 -1.32 -4.00 6.28
N LYS A 50 -2.29 -4.73 6.84
CA LYS A 50 -3.09 -4.23 7.95
C LYS A 50 -2.41 -4.62 9.25
N ILE A 51 -1.89 -3.61 9.95
CA ILE A 51 -1.32 -3.75 11.28
C ILE A 51 -2.42 -3.35 12.26
N GLY A 52 -2.89 -4.30 13.05
CA GLY A 52 -3.70 -4.01 14.24
C GLY A 52 -2.83 -4.05 15.50
N PRO A 53 -3.33 -3.60 16.65
CA PRO A 53 -3.24 -4.47 17.82
C PRO A 53 -3.95 -5.81 17.54
#